data_AF-A0A2P4SSA1-F1
#
_entry.id   AF-A0A2P4SSA1-F1
#
_cell.length_a   1.000
_cell.length_b   1.000
_cell.length_c   1.000
_cell.angle_alpha   90.00
_cell.angle_beta   90.00
_cell.angle_gamma   90.00
#
_symmetry.space_group_name_H-M   'P 1'
#
loop_
_entity.id
_entity.type
_entity.pdbx_description
1 polymer ?
#
loop_
_entity_poly.entity_id
_entity_poly.type
_entity_poly.pdbx_seq_one_letter_code
_entity_poly.pdbx_strand_id
1 'polypeptide(L)' 'VVILVDVSVTNSVCIIHIQHSLRLLLEEQMSNKDCFNIIAFGSHIVPWQLELVPSQPENLQKAWR' A
#
# COMPACT_ATOMS: atom_id res chain seq x y z
N VAL A 1 -5.94 9.26 0.63
CA VAL A 1 -5.30 8.59 1.78
C VAL A 1 -3.90 8.15 1.36
N VAL A 2 -2.87 8.38 2.20
CA VAL A 2 -1.53 7.86 1.94
C VAL A 2 -1.25 6.76 2.95
N ILE A 3 -0.82 5.59 2.48
CA ILE A 3 -0.46 4.44 3.30
C ILE A 3 1.07 4.36 3.35
N LEU A 4 1.66 4.55 4.53
CA LEU A 4 3.09 4.35 4.74
C LEU A 4 3.34 2.91 5.21
N VAL A 5 4.25 2.21 4.54
CA VAL A 5 4.60 0.82 4.85
C VAL A 5 6.07 0.74 5.23
N ASP A 6 6.35 0.35 6.47
CA ASP A 6 7.71 0.11 6.94
C ASP A 6 8.19 -1.26 6.41
N VAL A 7 9.19 -1.22 5.54
CA VAL A 7 9.86 -2.39 4.94
C VAL A 7 11.30 -2.55 5.44
N SER A 8 11.63 -1.95 6.59
CA SER A 8 12.93 -2.11 7.23
C SER A 8 13.20 -3.57 7.63
N VAL A 9 14.48 -3.89 7.82
CA VAL A 9 14.94 -5.23 8.21
C VAL A 9 14.24 -5.73 9.49
N THR A 10 13.92 -4.82 10.43
CA THR A 10 13.18 -5.13 11.66
C THR A 10 11.82 -5.78 11.39
N ASN A 11 11.15 -5.39 10.31
CA ASN A 11 9.83 -5.92 9.93
C ASN A 11 9.90 -7.14 9.00
N SER A 12 11.10 -7.62 8.64
CA SER A 12 11.26 -8.75 7.70
C SER A 12 10.56 -10.03 8.17
N VAL A 13 10.58 -10.31 9.48
CA VAL A 13 9.91 -11.48 10.07
C VAL A 13 8.38 -11.40 9.92
N CYS A 14 7.83 -10.20 9.84
CA CYS A 14 6.39 -9.94 9.77
C CYS A 14 5.92 -9.57 8.36
N ILE A 15 6.79 -9.61 7.35
CA ILE A 15 6.49 -9.04 6.02
C ILE A 15 5.27 -9.69 5.35
N ILE A 16 5.06 -10.99 5.57
CA ILE A 16 3.91 -11.72 5.04
C ILE A 16 2.60 -11.21 5.68
N HIS A 17 2.61 -10.92 6.98
CA HIS A 17 1.46 -10.36 7.67
C HIS A 17 1.17 -8.94 7.19
N ILE A 18 2.21 -8.12 6.99
CA ILE A 18 2.08 -6.75 6.47
C ILE A 18 1.46 -6.78 5.07
N GLN A 19 1.97 -7.64 4.18
CA GLN A 19 1.42 -7.79 2.82
C GLN A 19 -0.04 -8.24 2.84
N HIS A 20 -0.37 -9.21 3.69
CA HIS A 20 -1.75 -9.70 3.82
C HIS A 20 -2.70 -8.62 4.33
N SER A 21 -2.33 -7.92 5.41
CA SER A 21 -3.14 -6.83 5.95
C SER A 21 -3.26 -5.65 4.97
N LEU A 22 -2.21 -5.34 4.22
CA LEU A 22 -2.25 -4.31 3.18
C LEU A 22 -3.24 -4.67 2.07
N ARG A 23 -3.27 -5.94 1.65
CA ARG A 23 -4.25 -6.41 0.67
C ARG A 23 -5.69 -6.23 1.18
N LEU A 24 -5.98 -6.68 2.40
CA LEU A 24 -7.33 -6.52 2.99
C LEU A 24 -7.71 -5.05 3.12
N LEU A 25 -6.78 -4.18 3.55
CA LEU A 25 -7.02 -2.74 3.63
C LEU A 25 -7.43 -2.17 2.27
N LEU A 26 -6.72 -2.53 1.20
CA LEU A 26 -7.00 -2.05 -0.15
C LEU A 26 -8.32 -2.63 -0.69
N GLU A 27 -8.62 -3.90 -0.45
CA GLU A 27 -9.85 -4.57 -0.92
C GLU A 27 -11.11 -4.07 -0.17
N GLU A 28 -11.03 -3.91 1.16
CA GLU A 28 -12.21 -3.69 1.99
C GLU A 28 -12.46 -2.23 2.34
N GLN A 29 -11.42 -1.40 2.45
CA GLN A 29 -11.53 -0.06 3.02
C GLN A 29 -11.20 1.05 2.03
N MET A 30 -10.41 0.79 0.99
CA MET A 30 -9.99 1.85 0.07
C MET A 30 -10.99 2.16 -1.04
N SER A 31 -11.91 1.24 -1.33
CA SER A 31 -12.97 1.44 -2.34
C SER A 31 -13.93 2.59 -2.01
N ASN A 32 -14.02 3.01 -0.73
CA ASN A 32 -14.84 4.13 -0.29
C ASN A 32 -14.09 5.48 -0.23
N LYS A 33 -12.83 5.52 -0.68
CA LYS A 33 -11.99 6.73 -0.68
C LYS A 33 -11.82 7.25 -2.10
N ASP A 34 -11.73 8.57 -2.26
CA ASP A 34 -11.57 9.17 -3.58
C ASP A 34 -10.26 8.77 -4.25
N CYS A 35 -9.14 8.98 -3.55
CA CYS A 35 -7.79 8.67 -4.04
C CYS A 35 -6.90 8.08 -2.96
N PHE A 36 -5.90 7.31 -3.39
CA PHE A 36 -4.90 6.71 -2.52
C PHE A 36 -3.49 6.67 -3.12
N ASN A 37 -2.50 6.39 -2.27
CA ASN A 37 -1.16 5.97 -2.69
C ASN A 37 -0.50 5.15 -1.57
N ILE A 38 0.51 4.37 -1.92
CA ILE A 38 1.31 3.56 -0.99
C ILE A 38 2.77 4.02 -1.10
N ILE A 39 3.41 4.23 0.05
CA ILE A 39 4.82 4.60 0.13
C ILE A 39 5.52 3.61 1.05
N ALA A 40 6.40 2.81 0.47
CA ALA A 40 7.28 1.94 1.24
C ALA A 40 8.49 2.73 1.73
N PHE A 41 8.85 2.58 3.00
CA PHE A 41 10.03 3.21 3.60
C PHE A 41 10.86 2.22 4.41
N GLY A 42 12.18 2.41 4.40
CA GLY A 42 13.16 1.56 5.05
C GLY A 42 14.54 2.14 4.77
N SER A 43 15.40 1.40 4.05
CA SER A 43 16.66 1.96 3.53
C SER A 43 16.45 3.01 2.44
N HIS A 44 15.34 2.92 1.71
CA HIS A 44 14.94 3.86 0.66
C HIS A 44 13.45 4.19 0.81
N ILE A 45 13.04 5.30 0.21
CA ILE A 45 11.63 5.68 0.06
C ILE A 45 11.21 5.33 -1.35
N VAL A 46 10.23 4.44 -1.48
CA VAL A 46 9.73 3.95 -2.77
C VAL A 46 8.22 4.17 -2.81
N PRO A 47 7.75 5.21 -3.52
CA PRO A 47 6.33 5.37 -3.77
C PRO A 47 5.85 4.40 -4.86
N TRP A 48 4.63 3.88 -4.73
CA TRP A 48 4.00 3.08 -5.78
C TRP A 48 3.63 3.94 -7.01
N GLN A 49 3.12 5.15 -6.76
CA GLN A 49 2.84 6.17 -7.78
C GLN A 49 3.40 7.52 -7.34
N LEU A 50 3.71 8.42 -8.29
CA LEU A 50 4.23 9.75 -7.97
C LEU A 50 3.18 10.67 -7.32
N GLU A 51 1.90 10.41 -7.56
CA GLU A 51 0.77 11.17 -7.05
C GLU A 51 -0.31 10.24 -6.47
N LEU A 52 -1.30 10.84 -5.82
CA LEU A 52 -2.50 10.11 -5.42
C LEU A 52 -3.28 9.66 -6.66
N VAL A 53 -3.64 8.40 -6.73
CA VAL A 53 -4.46 7.85 -7.82
C VAL A 53 -5.87 7.53 -7.35
N PRO A 54 -6.88 7.60 -8.24
CA PRO A 54 -8.24 7.23 -7.89
C PRO A 54 -8.35 5.80 -7.35
N SER A 55 -9.19 5.56 -6.35
CA SER A 55 -9.38 4.22 -5.75
C SER A 55 -10.30 3.31 -6.59
N GLN A 56 -10.16 3.38 -7.91
CA GLN A 56 -10.91 2.53 -8.83
C GLN A 56 -10.39 1.09 -8.76
N PRO A 57 -11.24 0.07 -9.03
CA PRO A 57 -10.86 -1.34 -8.91
C PRO A 57 -9.56 -1.72 -9.62
N GLU A 58 -9.30 -1.11 -10.78
CA GLU A 58 -8.08 -1.33 -11.58
C GLU A 58 -6.81 -0.85 -10.87
N ASN A 59 -6.86 0.32 -10.24
CA ASN A 59 -5.72 0.88 -9.50
C ASN A 59 -5.49 0.13 -8.21
N LEU A 60 -6.57 -0.23 -7.52
CA LEU A 60 -6.54 -1.07 -6.33
C LEU A 60 -5.87 -2.43 -6.64
N GLN A 61 -6.33 -3.13 -7.68
CA GLN A 61 -5.74 -4.42 -8.09
C GLN A 61 -4.27 -4.33 -8.51
N LYS A 62 -3.85 -3.22 -9.13
CA LYS A 62 -2.44 -2.97 -9.50
C LYS A 62 -1.54 -2.68 -8.29
N ALA A 63 -2.11 -2.28 -7.16
CA ALA A 63 -1.35 -1.90 -5.97
C ALA A 63 -0.97 -3.09 -5.07
N TRP A 64 -1.68 -4.23 -5.18
CA TRP A 64 -1.39 -5.44 -4.39
C TRP A 64 -1.00 -6.68 -5.21
N ARG A 65 -0.97 -6.57 -6.55
CA ARG A 65 -0.37 -7.57 -7.44
C ARG A 65 1.12 -7.35 -7.55
#